data_AF-A0A1V2UJ39-F1
#
_entry.id   AF-A0A1V2UJ39-F1
#
_cell.length_a   1.000
_cell.length_b   1.000
_cell.length_c   1.000
_cell.angle_alpha   90.00
_cell.angle_beta   90.00
_cell.angle_gamma   90.00
#
_symmetry.space_group_name_H-M   'P 1'
#
loop_
_entity.id
_entity.type
_entity.pdbx_description
1 polymer ?
#
loop_
_entity_poly.entity_id
_entity_poly.type
_entity_poly.pdbx_seq_one_letter_code
_entity_poly.pdbx_strand_id
1 'polypeptide(L)'
;MKFEKRTKILINKMIKSITLSASILVGTIMVGTTAFADIDYSFVVTSDPQFPWTAKTDDGIYQSDSDLRAESAALILNQYDSINDYSTSIGNKVIHTYVNGDVTAYGQGSQWSRMDQLFSRLKMPYSYGLGNHDIENNFEDTFLNQAWRITFNRMHTYRPHNWISKDTWKEDYFFESKHVGSLNYSQKIGDFRMITANNYPTMHLSCSGGTGPTYWLTPGMDYIERQLEEARSANQPAILYIHKPNDWKLGSDPKGRFKAMVEKYYDNGTLRAVFAGHYHKTIGKVSYPQYFGKVPVYSSGSASQKTYLTAEVDHSKNEMKIYRVIGNVWEKKQLIDTIAINSKGLTAVNDDRDYQQQKELANRVGNSYHIINSLNNSRALDDSASSDDVIYFNEHRNTNQQWRFVFYEANNSFVIHNRANNFSMYESDSKWNGFSIVRTGVLNASDKRAQWRVVSAGNAYGTIPLYKFRNVRSGKLLTLNSYSGKLTDAAIGATLLTAPDFGVTVLQQFMLD
;
A
#
# COMPACT_ATOMS: atom_id res chain seq x y z
N MET A 1 -48.74 66.89 -34.19
CA MET A 1 -49.69 66.82 -35.32
C MET A 1 -49.86 65.34 -35.69
N LYS A 2 -51.03 64.75 -35.34
CA LYS A 2 -51.69 63.51 -35.82
C LYS A 2 -50.86 62.20 -35.95
N PHE A 3 -51.29 60.98 -35.64
CA PHE A 3 -52.54 60.29 -35.23
C PHE A 3 -52.06 58.85 -34.85
N GLU A 4 -52.41 58.28 -33.70
CA GLU A 4 -53.48 57.27 -33.49
C GLU A 4 -53.43 55.93 -34.28
N LYS A 5 -53.56 54.84 -33.50
CA LYS A 5 -54.27 53.55 -33.77
C LYS A 5 -53.60 52.53 -34.73
N ARG A 6 -53.11 51.39 -34.21
CA ARG A 6 -53.83 50.13 -33.85
C ARG A 6 -54.42 49.40 -35.07
N THR A 7 -54.05 48.12 -35.22
CA THR A 7 -54.86 46.88 -35.47
C THR A 7 -53.89 45.80 -36.03
N LYS A 8 -53.24 44.94 -35.23
CA LYS A 8 -53.65 43.68 -34.58
C LYS A 8 -54.28 42.63 -35.52
N ILE A 9 -53.76 41.38 -35.43
CA ILE A 9 -54.31 40.07 -35.85
C ILE A 9 -53.72 39.55 -37.20
N LEU A 10 -53.13 38.35 -37.41
CA LEU A 10 -53.14 37.02 -36.74
C LEU A 10 -51.84 36.23 -37.07
N ILE A 11 -51.12 35.74 -36.05
CA ILE A 11 -50.61 34.35 -35.86
C ILE A 11 -49.94 33.59 -37.03
N ASN A 12 -48.61 33.32 -36.98
CA ASN A 12 -48.02 32.00 -36.62
C ASN A 12 -46.51 31.88 -36.93
N LYS A 13 -45.75 31.37 -35.92
CA LYS A 13 -44.49 30.61 -35.98
C LYS A 13 -43.25 31.28 -36.63
N MET A 14 -42.03 31.20 -36.12
CA MET A 14 -41.44 30.48 -34.99
C MET A 14 -40.04 31.09 -34.77
N ILE A 15 -39.77 31.53 -33.55
CA ILE A 15 -38.53 31.35 -32.76
C ILE A 15 -37.19 31.31 -33.55
N LYS A 16 -36.38 32.37 -33.38
CA LYS A 16 -34.96 32.28 -33.04
C LYS A 16 -34.56 33.50 -32.20
N SER A 17 -34.68 33.34 -30.88
CA SER A 17 -34.27 34.33 -29.88
C SER A 17 -32.79 34.13 -29.52
N ILE A 18 -31.97 35.12 -29.82
CA ILE A 18 -30.75 35.43 -29.07
C ILE A 18 -31.12 36.65 -28.23
N THR A 19 -31.25 36.48 -26.91
CA THR A 19 -31.09 37.61 -26.01
C THR A 19 -30.57 37.16 -24.66
N LEU A 20 -29.45 37.78 -24.33
CA LEU A 20 -28.79 37.90 -23.05
C LEU A 20 -29.80 38.19 -21.93
N SER A 21 -29.73 37.47 -20.81
CA SER A 21 -30.36 37.87 -19.56
C SER A 21 -29.42 37.53 -18.42
N ALA A 22 -28.85 38.58 -17.84
CA ALA A 22 -28.13 38.50 -16.58
C ALA A 22 -29.07 37.99 -15.50
N SER A 23 -28.73 36.86 -14.90
CA SER A 23 -29.32 36.38 -13.66
C SER A 23 -28.17 36.06 -12.73
N ILE A 24 -28.03 36.89 -11.71
CA ILE A 24 -27.18 36.67 -10.54
C ILE A 24 -27.70 35.38 -9.89
N LEU A 25 -27.05 34.26 -10.21
CA LEU A 25 -27.19 33.05 -9.43
C LEU A 25 -26.12 33.14 -8.34
N VAL A 26 -26.57 33.48 -7.13
CA VAL A 26 -25.86 33.09 -5.90
C VAL A 26 -25.93 31.57 -5.86
N GLY A 27 -25.11 30.93 -6.67
CA GLY A 27 -24.87 29.50 -6.62
C GLY A 27 -24.05 29.26 -5.39
N THR A 28 -24.70 28.79 -4.33
CA THR A 28 -24.08 28.13 -3.19
C THR A 28 -22.93 27.28 -3.73
N ILE A 29 -21.69 27.70 -3.46
CA ILE A 29 -20.53 26.83 -3.66
C ILE A 29 -20.72 25.74 -2.62
N MET A 30 -21.45 24.69 -3.00
CA MET A 30 -21.20 23.37 -2.47
C MET A 30 -19.76 23.08 -2.89
N VAL A 31 -18.83 23.46 -2.03
CA VAL A 31 -17.51 22.85 -1.99
C VAL A 31 -17.86 21.38 -1.81
N GLY A 32 -17.88 20.64 -2.93
CA GLY A 32 -17.90 19.20 -2.89
C GLY A 32 -16.72 18.85 -2.01
N THR A 33 -17.01 18.36 -0.81
CA THR A 33 -16.01 17.75 0.05
C THR A 33 -15.38 16.65 -0.78
N THR A 34 -14.25 16.95 -1.40
CA THR A 34 -13.51 16.00 -2.23
C THR A 34 -13.27 14.78 -1.39
N ALA A 35 -13.73 13.64 -1.87
CA ALA A 35 -13.78 12.35 -1.20
C ALA A 35 -12.38 11.76 -0.95
N PHE A 36 -11.54 12.44 -0.17
CA PHE A 36 -10.28 11.92 0.36
C PHE A 36 -10.48 11.20 1.71
N ALA A 37 -11.72 11.17 2.23
CA ALA A 37 -12.06 10.57 3.51
C ALA A 37 -11.99 9.03 3.52
N ASP A 38 -11.85 8.38 2.34
CA ASP A 38 -11.99 6.92 2.19
C ASP A 38 -10.68 6.18 1.90
N ILE A 39 -9.54 6.87 1.74
CA ILE A 39 -8.23 6.21 1.51
C ILE A 39 -7.49 6.13 2.84
N ASP A 40 -7.16 4.91 3.28
CA ASP A 40 -6.37 4.69 4.48
C ASP A 40 -4.88 4.90 4.20
N TYR A 41 -4.37 4.28 3.13
CA TYR A 41 -3.04 4.55 2.61
C TYR A 41 -2.95 4.25 1.11
N SER A 42 -1.83 4.66 0.50
CA SER A 42 -1.47 4.29 -0.85
C SER A 42 -0.02 3.81 -0.93
N PHE A 43 0.28 2.96 -1.90
CA PHE A 43 1.65 2.75 -2.38
C PHE A 43 1.72 2.98 -3.88
N VAL A 44 2.90 3.36 -4.34
CA VAL A 44 3.18 3.66 -5.75
C VAL A 44 4.07 2.57 -6.32
N VAL A 45 3.81 2.16 -7.56
CA VAL A 45 4.64 1.20 -8.29
C VAL A 45 5.07 1.85 -9.61
N THR A 46 6.39 1.88 -9.81
CA THR A 46 7.06 2.32 -11.03
C THR A 46 7.93 1.17 -11.53
N SER A 47 8.47 1.26 -12.74
CA SER A 47 9.57 0.42 -13.23
C SER A 47 10.39 1.20 -14.23
N ASP A 48 11.53 0.62 -14.66
CA ASP A 48 12.31 1.12 -15.78
C ASP A 48 12.69 2.62 -15.66
N PRO A 49 13.21 3.12 -14.52
CA PRO A 49 13.93 4.39 -14.54
C PRO A 49 15.18 4.27 -15.43
N GLN A 50 15.79 3.08 -15.44
CA GLN A 50 16.79 2.57 -16.37
C GLN A 50 17.89 3.56 -16.72
N PHE A 51 18.46 4.22 -15.71
CA PHE A 51 19.38 5.32 -16.00
C PHE A 51 20.67 4.83 -16.71
N PRO A 52 21.09 5.47 -17.82
CA PRO A 52 20.36 6.47 -18.60
C PRO A 52 19.55 5.82 -19.74
N TRP A 53 18.25 6.12 -19.82
CA TRP A 53 17.34 5.67 -20.88
C TRP A 53 16.22 6.69 -21.10
N THR A 54 15.78 6.82 -22.36
CA THR A 54 14.72 7.76 -22.77
C THR A 54 13.80 7.11 -23.80
N ALA A 55 12.72 7.79 -24.17
CA ALA A 55 11.84 7.36 -25.27
C ALA A 55 12.59 7.32 -26.62
N LYS A 56 13.63 8.13 -26.81
CA LYS A 56 14.47 8.07 -28.02
C LYS A 56 15.31 6.80 -28.03
N THR A 57 15.82 6.36 -26.87
CA THR A 57 16.48 5.06 -26.75
C THR A 57 15.53 3.92 -27.12
N ASP A 58 14.27 3.98 -26.66
CA ASP A 58 13.22 3.02 -27.03
C ASP A 58 12.97 2.95 -28.54
N ASP A 59 13.10 4.08 -29.24
CA ASP A 59 12.88 4.20 -30.68
C ASP A 59 14.16 4.01 -31.51
N GLY A 60 15.29 3.69 -30.88
CA GLY A 60 16.60 3.54 -31.55
C GLY A 60 17.14 4.86 -32.11
N ILE A 61 16.67 6.00 -31.60
CA ILE A 61 17.07 7.33 -32.03
C ILE A 61 18.31 7.76 -31.25
N TYR A 62 19.36 8.13 -32.00
CA TYR A 62 20.62 8.57 -31.43
C TYR A 62 20.47 9.84 -30.55
N GLN A 63 21.19 9.84 -29.43
CA GLN A 63 21.44 11.01 -28.60
C GLN A 63 22.92 11.03 -28.22
N SER A 64 23.49 12.22 -28.01
CA SER A 64 24.79 12.32 -27.34
C SER A 64 24.69 11.75 -25.91
N ASP A 65 25.78 11.20 -25.36
CA ASP A 65 25.77 10.63 -24.00
C ASP A 65 25.37 11.67 -22.94
N SER A 66 25.79 12.94 -23.12
CA SER A 66 25.39 14.03 -22.23
C SER A 66 23.89 14.32 -22.29
N ASP A 67 23.30 14.36 -23.49
CA ASP A 67 21.88 14.63 -23.64
C ASP A 67 21.04 13.46 -23.14
N LEU A 68 21.47 12.22 -23.43
CA LEU A 68 20.82 10.99 -22.95
C LEU A 68 20.76 10.96 -21.42
N ARG A 69 21.89 11.23 -20.74
CA ARG A 69 21.97 11.27 -19.28
C ARG A 69 21.14 12.42 -18.69
N ALA A 70 21.20 13.60 -19.28
CA ALA A 70 20.45 14.76 -18.81
C ALA A 70 18.93 14.54 -18.94
N GLU A 71 18.47 14.07 -20.10
CA GLU A 71 17.07 13.79 -20.37
C GLU A 71 16.53 12.64 -19.52
N SER A 72 17.28 11.53 -19.41
CA SER A 72 16.88 10.40 -18.56
C SER A 72 16.76 10.81 -17.07
N ALA A 73 17.73 11.55 -16.54
CA ALA A 73 17.66 12.04 -15.17
C ALA A 73 16.46 12.98 -14.97
N ALA A 74 16.16 13.86 -15.92
CA ALA A 74 15.00 14.73 -15.85
C ALA A 74 13.67 13.95 -15.87
N LEU A 75 13.57 12.90 -16.69
CA LEU A 75 12.39 12.03 -16.74
C LEU A 75 12.13 11.33 -15.40
N ILE A 76 13.19 10.79 -14.78
CA ILE A 76 13.13 10.14 -13.47
C ILE A 76 12.73 11.14 -12.38
N LEU A 77 13.38 12.31 -12.33
CA LEU A 77 13.07 13.35 -11.33
C LEU A 77 11.64 13.85 -11.47
N ASN A 78 11.17 14.10 -12.69
CA ASN A 78 9.78 14.54 -12.93
C ASN A 78 8.76 13.49 -12.50
N GLN A 79 9.06 12.19 -12.66
CA GLN A 79 8.20 11.13 -12.17
C GLN A 79 8.16 11.11 -10.63
N TYR A 80 9.30 11.22 -9.97
CA TYR A 80 9.37 11.24 -8.51
C TYR A 80 8.74 12.51 -7.91
N ASP A 81 8.79 13.64 -8.62
CA ASP A 81 8.10 14.87 -8.24
C ASP A 81 6.59 14.72 -8.31
N SER A 82 6.07 14.14 -9.40
CA SER A 82 4.65 13.80 -9.50
C SER A 82 4.19 12.85 -8.39
N ILE A 83 5.03 11.90 -7.98
CA ILE A 83 4.73 10.98 -6.86
C ILE A 83 4.72 11.71 -5.52
N ASN A 84 5.66 12.61 -5.29
CA ASN A 84 5.73 13.44 -4.09
C ASN A 84 4.51 14.36 -3.97
N ASP A 85 4.11 15.00 -5.08
CA ASP A 85 2.95 15.89 -5.12
C ASP A 85 1.65 15.12 -4.89
N TYR A 86 1.51 13.94 -5.51
CA TYR A 86 0.41 13.02 -5.22
C TYR A 86 0.36 12.66 -3.73
N SER A 87 1.49 12.30 -3.12
CA SER A 87 1.56 11.99 -1.69
C SER A 87 1.05 13.15 -0.84
N THR A 88 1.54 14.37 -1.08
CA THR A 88 1.08 15.56 -0.37
C THR A 88 -0.42 15.81 -0.57
N SER A 89 -0.94 15.60 -1.78
CA SER A 89 -2.36 15.83 -2.09
C SER A 89 -3.33 14.94 -1.29
N ILE A 90 -2.89 13.73 -0.91
CA ILE A 90 -3.69 12.79 -0.12
C ILE A 90 -3.33 12.84 1.38
N GLY A 91 -2.66 13.90 1.84
CA GLY A 91 -2.27 14.06 3.24
C GLY A 91 -1.06 13.21 3.65
N ASN A 92 -0.12 13.00 2.73
CA ASN A 92 1.08 12.15 2.92
C ASN A 92 0.76 10.68 3.21
N LYS A 93 -0.35 10.19 2.69
CA LYS A 93 -0.79 8.79 2.84
C LYS A 93 -0.11 7.82 1.86
N VAL A 94 0.81 8.28 1.00
CA VAL A 94 1.68 7.36 0.25
C VAL A 94 2.76 6.85 1.18
N ILE A 95 2.64 5.58 1.60
CA ILE A 95 3.53 4.97 2.60
C ILE A 95 4.77 4.34 1.96
N HIS A 96 4.77 4.10 0.64
CA HIS A 96 5.90 3.49 -0.05
C HIS A 96 5.87 3.70 -1.57
N THR A 97 7.06 3.77 -2.18
CA THR A 97 7.26 3.70 -3.64
C THR A 97 8.13 2.50 -4.02
N TYR A 98 7.61 1.60 -4.83
CA TYR A 98 8.34 0.44 -5.33
C TYR A 98 8.80 0.66 -6.78
N VAL A 99 10.06 0.34 -7.08
CA VAL A 99 10.68 0.48 -8.41
C VAL A 99 11.01 -0.92 -8.92
N ASN A 100 10.15 -1.44 -9.79
CA ASN A 100 10.15 -2.84 -10.21
C ASN A 100 11.14 -3.12 -11.35
N GLY A 101 12.42 -3.05 -11.03
CA GLY A 101 13.50 -3.46 -11.92
C GLY A 101 13.89 -2.43 -12.97
N ASP A 102 14.96 -2.78 -13.68
CA ASP A 102 15.69 -1.94 -14.62
C ASP A 102 16.00 -0.57 -14.01
N VAL A 103 16.73 -0.62 -12.90
CA VAL A 103 17.20 0.58 -12.21
C VAL A 103 18.23 1.32 -13.07
N THR A 104 19.07 0.56 -13.76
CA THR A 104 20.17 1.03 -14.59
C THR A 104 20.05 0.48 -16.01
N ALA A 105 20.65 1.15 -17.00
CA ALA A 105 20.67 0.65 -18.37
C ALA A 105 21.67 -0.51 -18.58
N TYR A 106 22.78 -0.51 -17.82
CA TYR A 106 23.92 -1.41 -18.03
C TYR A 106 24.60 -1.88 -16.72
N GLY A 107 23.96 -1.75 -15.55
CA GLY A 107 24.53 -2.22 -14.28
C GLY A 107 25.83 -1.56 -13.83
N GLN A 108 26.24 -0.44 -14.46
CA GLN A 108 27.54 0.17 -14.19
C GLN A 108 27.55 0.93 -12.86
N GLY A 109 28.70 0.97 -12.18
CA GLY A 109 28.84 1.64 -10.89
C GLY A 109 28.43 3.12 -10.91
N SER A 110 28.77 3.86 -11.96
CA SER A 110 28.39 5.28 -12.10
C SER A 110 26.89 5.48 -12.29
N GLN A 111 26.20 4.53 -12.95
CA GLN A 111 24.75 4.54 -13.10
C GLN A 111 24.06 4.28 -11.77
N TRP A 112 24.55 3.29 -11.02
CA TRP A 112 24.08 3.01 -9.66
C TRP A 112 24.27 4.20 -8.72
N SER A 113 25.45 4.83 -8.71
CA SER A 113 25.70 6.04 -7.90
C SER A 113 24.78 7.20 -8.30
N ARG A 114 24.49 7.35 -9.59
CA ARG A 114 23.54 8.37 -10.04
C ARG A 114 22.12 8.03 -9.60
N MET A 115 21.70 6.76 -9.69
CA MET A 115 20.38 6.34 -9.23
C MET A 115 20.19 6.54 -7.73
N ASP A 116 21.21 6.34 -6.90
CA ASP A 116 21.12 6.65 -5.46
C ASP A 116 20.79 8.13 -5.22
N GLN A 117 21.40 9.03 -6.00
CA GLN A 117 21.10 10.46 -5.94
C GLN A 117 19.67 10.75 -6.40
N LEU A 118 19.22 10.10 -7.48
CA LEU A 118 17.86 10.30 -8.01
C LEU A 118 16.79 9.75 -7.05
N PHE A 119 17.01 8.58 -6.44
CA PHE A 119 16.10 8.03 -5.43
C PHE A 119 15.94 8.93 -4.22
N SER A 120 16.96 9.70 -3.84
CA SER A 120 16.87 10.67 -2.74
C SER A 120 15.81 11.77 -2.96
N ARG A 121 15.28 11.90 -4.19
CA ARG A 121 14.18 12.81 -4.50
C ARG A 121 12.85 12.35 -3.92
N LEU A 122 12.64 11.04 -3.74
CA LEU A 122 11.42 10.50 -3.14
C LEU A 122 11.35 10.87 -1.66
N LYS A 123 10.22 11.45 -1.23
CA LYS A 123 9.99 11.88 0.16
C LYS A 123 9.44 10.76 1.06
N MET A 124 9.08 9.63 0.49
CA MET A 124 8.59 8.44 1.17
C MET A 124 9.61 7.30 1.09
N PRO A 125 9.54 6.30 1.99
CA PRO A 125 10.34 5.09 1.85
C PRO A 125 10.18 4.47 0.47
N TYR A 126 11.27 3.94 -0.07
CA TYR A 126 11.27 3.26 -1.36
C TYR A 126 11.98 1.93 -1.30
N SER A 127 11.69 1.08 -2.27
CA SER A 127 12.43 -0.16 -2.52
C SER A 127 12.49 -0.46 -3.99
N TYR A 128 13.45 -1.29 -4.40
CA TYR A 128 13.62 -1.64 -5.80
C TYR A 128 13.93 -3.13 -6.00
N GLY A 129 13.44 -3.66 -7.12
CA GLY A 129 13.87 -4.94 -7.67
C GLY A 129 14.92 -4.73 -8.75
N LEU A 130 15.40 -5.83 -9.33
CA LEU A 130 16.24 -5.83 -10.52
C LEU A 130 15.44 -6.25 -11.75
N GLY A 131 15.86 -5.75 -12.91
CA GLY A 131 15.36 -6.19 -14.21
C GLY A 131 16.48 -6.70 -15.11
N ASN A 132 16.16 -7.04 -16.36
CA ASN A 132 17.14 -7.61 -17.28
C ASN A 132 18.29 -6.66 -17.60
N HIS A 133 18.08 -5.35 -17.62
CA HIS A 133 19.14 -4.35 -17.82
C HIS A 133 20.05 -4.17 -16.60
N ASP A 134 19.67 -4.67 -15.42
CA ASP A 134 20.55 -4.66 -14.26
C ASP A 134 21.42 -5.94 -14.20
N ILE A 135 20.89 -7.07 -14.67
CA ILE A 135 21.47 -8.40 -14.45
C ILE A 135 21.60 -9.27 -15.71
N GLU A 136 20.51 -9.67 -16.36
CA GLU A 136 20.51 -10.65 -17.45
C GLU A 136 21.37 -10.19 -18.63
N ASN A 137 21.20 -8.94 -19.06
CA ASN A 137 21.90 -8.37 -20.20
C ASN A 137 23.37 -8.05 -19.89
N ASN A 138 23.72 -7.89 -18.61
CA ASN A 138 25.09 -7.53 -18.20
C ASN A 138 25.95 -8.75 -17.84
N PHE A 139 25.37 -9.95 -17.84
CA PHE A 139 26.10 -11.17 -17.56
C PHE A 139 27.02 -11.49 -18.74
N GLU A 140 28.32 -11.59 -18.47
CA GLU A 140 29.41 -11.80 -19.45
C GLU A 140 29.60 -10.65 -20.47
N ASP A 141 28.98 -9.49 -20.25
CA ASP A 141 29.00 -8.36 -21.19
C ASP A 141 30.15 -7.36 -20.95
N THR A 142 30.79 -7.39 -19.77
CA THR A 142 31.86 -6.45 -19.40
C THR A 142 33.16 -7.15 -18.99
N PHE A 143 34.29 -6.43 -19.04
CA PHE A 143 35.58 -6.98 -18.59
C PHE A 143 35.47 -7.54 -17.17
N LEU A 144 35.86 -8.81 -16.99
CA LEU A 144 35.74 -9.57 -15.74
C LEU A 144 34.31 -9.63 -15.15
N ASN A 145 33.30 -9.44 -16.00
CA ASN A 145 31.88 -9.45 -15.64
C ASN A 145 31.53 -8.39 -14.57
N GLN A 146 32.20 -7.24 -14.59
CA GLN A 146 32.10 -6.25 -13.51
C GLN A 146 30.69 -5.67 -13.30
N ALA A 147 29.93 -5.37 -14.35
CA ALA A 147 28.58 -4.82 -14.21
C ALA A 147 27.65 -5.79 -13.45
N TRP A 148 27.65 -7.07 -13.84
CA TRP A 148 26.97 -8.14 -13.12
C TRP A 148 27.41 -8.23 -11.65
N ARG A 149 28.73 -8.24 -11.39
CA ARG A 149 29.28 -8.37 -10.04
C ARG A 149 28.86 -7.20 -9.14
N ILE A 150 28.87 -5.98 -9.68
CA ILE A 150 28.42 -4.77 -8.97
C ILE A 150 26.94 -4.89 -8.59
N THR A 151 26.07 -5.22 -9.56
CA THR A 151 24.64 -5.36 -9.32
C THR A 151 24.34 -6.49 -8.33
N PHE A 152 24.97 -7.66 -8.49
CA PHE A 152 24.77 -8.78 -7.58
C PHE A 152 25.19 -8.40 -6.16
N ASN A 153 26.39 -7.84 -5.97
CA ASN A 153 26.88 -7.46 -4.65
C ASN A 153 25.99 -6.40 -3.99
N ARG A 154 25.52 -5.42 -4.79
CA ARG A 154 24.56 -4.41 -4.33
C ARG A 154 23.30 -5.08 -3.80
N MET A 155 22.64 -5.97 -4.56
CA MET A 155 21.43 -6.63 -4.07
C MET A 155 21.66 -7.64 -2.95
N HIS A 156 22.82 -8.30 -2.96
CA HIS A 156 23.23 -9.19 -1.88
C HIS A 156 23.36 -8.42 -0.54
N THR A 157 23.75 -7.15 -0.58
CA THR A 157 23.88 -6.31 0.63
C THR A 157 22.68 -5.41 0.88
N TYR A 158 21.83 -5.19 -0.12
CA TYR A 158 20.65 -4.34 -0.04
C TYR A 158 19.67 -4.80 1.05
N ARG A 159 19.14 -3.84 1.82
CA ARG A 159 18.11 -4.07 2.84
C ARG A 159 16.94 -3.14 2.57
N PRO A 160 15.81 -3.65 2.05
CA PRO A 160 14.63 -2.82 1.82
C PRO A 160 14.04 -2.33 3.14
N HIS A 161 13.20 -1.31 3.08
CA HIS A 161 12.47 -0.83 4.26
C HIS A 161 11.49 -1.92 4.74
N ASN A 162 11.29 -2.09 6.05
CA ASN A 162 10.42 -3.14 6.61
C ASN A 162 10.71 -4.55 6.06
N TRP A 163 11.98 -4.86 5.86
CA TRP A 163 12.48 -6.15 5.39
C TRP A 163 12.02 -7.31 6.30
N ILE A 164 11.52 -8.38 5.69
CA ILE A 164 11.12 -9.62 6.38
C ILE A 164 12.20 -10.68 6.19
N SER A 165 12.49 -11.06 4.95
CA SER A 165 13.53 -12.05 4.63
C SER A 165 14.13 -11.81 3.25
N LYS A 166 15.30 -12.39 2.99
CA LYS A 166 15.97 -12.35 1.69
C LYS A 166 16.63 -13.69 1.41
N ASP A 167 16.60 -14.11 0.16
CA ASP A 167 17.18 -15.35 -0.32
C ASP A 167 18.62 -15.14 -0.76
N THR A 168 19.50 -14.93 0.22
CA THR A 168 20.94 -14.80 0.01
C THR A 168 21.71 -15.37 1.17
N TRP A 169 22.80 -16.06 0.89
CA TRP A 169 23.75 -16.53 1.88
C TRP A 169 25.18 -16.44 1.35
N LYS A 170 26.14 -16.61 2.27
CA LYS A 170 27.57 -16.59 1.97
C LYS A 170 28.18 -17.91 2.41
N GLU A 171 28.95 -18.51 1.52
CA GLU A 171 29.79 -19.68 1.77
C GLU A 171 31.24 -19.19 1.84
N ASP A 172 31.85 -19.30 3.02
CA ASP A 172 33.23 -18.90 3.25
C ASP A 172 34.16 -20.11 3.20
N TYR A 173 35.21 -20.01 2.38
CA TYR A 173 36.27 -20.99 2.22
C TYR A 173 37.62 -20.36 2.58
N PHE A 174 38.66 -21.17 2.79
CA PHE A 174 39.94 -20.71 3.34
C PHE A 174 40.62 -19.58 2.53
N PHE A 175 40.39 -19.50 1.21
CA PHE A 175 40.94 -18.44 0.34
C PHE A 175 39.90 -17.71 -0.52
N GLU A 176 38.62 -18.01 -0.36
CA GLU A 176 37.57 -17.46 -1.22
C GLU A 176 36.24 -17.31 -0.48
N SER A 177 35.42 -16.37 -0.94
CA SER A 177 34.04 -16.25 -0.50
C SER A 177 33.11 -16.38 -1.69
N LYS A 178 32.00 -17.08 -1.48
CA LYS A 178 31.00 -17.35 -2.49
C LYS A 178 29.66 -16.83 -1.99
N HIS A 179 29.08 -15.91 -2.74
CA HIS A 179 27.81 -15.28 -2.45
C HIS A 179 26.74 -15.90 -3.32
N VAL A 180 25.67 -16.39 -2.70
CA VAL A 180 24.70 -17.27 -3.35
C VAL A 180 23.28 -16.84 -3.02
N GLY A 181 22.35 -17.10 -3.93
CA GLY A 181 20.90 -17.02 -3.72
C GLY A 181 20.17 -16.35 -4.87
N SER A 182 18.84 -16.31 -4.82
CA SER A 182 18.05 -15.69 -5.89
C SER A 182 18.00 -14.17 -5.85
N LEU A 183 18.59 -13.55 -4.81
CA LEU A 183 18.50 -12.11 -4.49
C LEU A 183 17.08 -11.64 -4.12
N ASN A 184 16.07 -12.51 -4.26
CA ASN A 184 14.68 -12.22 -3.95
C ASN A 184 14.51 -11.89 -2.48
N TYR A 185 13.58 -11.00 -2.19
CA TYR A 185 13.31 -10.57 -0.83
C TYR A 185 11.82 -10.31 -0.62
N SER A 186 11.43 -10.27 0.64
CA SER A 186 10.09 -9.86 1.06
C SER A 186 10.17 -8.74 2.07
N GLN A 187 9.16 -7.89 2.03
CA GLN A 187 9.00 -6.76 2.95
C GLN A 187 7.53 -6.57 3.31
N LYS A 188 7.28 -5.80 4.36
CA LYS A 188 5.93 -5.39 4.75
C LYS A 188 5.67 -3.94 4.31
N ILE A 189 4.68 -3.74 3.45
CA ILE A 189 4.18 -2.40 3.09
C ILE A 189 2.71 -2.34 3.44
N GLY A 190 2.38 -1.52 4.45
CA GLY A 190 1.05 -1.51 5.05
C GLY A 190 0.67 -2.91 5.50
N ASP A 191 -0.41 -3.43 4.92
CA ASP A 191 -0.96 -4.75 5.24
C ASP A 191 -0.30 -5.86 4.42
N PHE A 192 0.32 -5.51 3.30
CA PHE A 192 0.71 -6.51 2.32
C PHE A 192 2.09 -7.08 2.61
N ARG A 193 2.21 -8.39 2.40
CA ARG A 193 3.50 -9.00 2.11
C ARG A 193 3.85 -8.70 0.67
N MET A 194 4.94 -7.98 0.49
CA MET A 194 5.44 -7.57 -0.81
C MET A 194 6.61 -8.48 -1.13
N ILE A 195 6.47 -9.31 -2.15
CA ILE A 195 7.47 -10.31 -2.54
C ILE A 195 8.13 -9.82 -3.82
N THR A 196 9.44 -9.71 -3.84
CA THR A 196 10.23 -9.30 -5.01
C THR A 196 10.86 -10.51 -5.65
N ALA A 197 10.49 -10.79 -6.90
CA ALA A 197 11.20 -11.67 -7.81
C ALA A 197 12.10 -10.84 -8.73
N ASN A 198 13.40 -10.82 -8.47
CA ASN A 198 14.36 -10.08 -9.28
C ASN A 198 14.43 -10.67 -10.68
N ASN A 199 14.14 -9.84 -11.68
CA ASN A 199 13.93 -10.19 -13.08
C ASN A 199 12.80 -11.22 -13.30
N TYR A 200 13.06 -12.51 -13.09
CA TYR A 200 12.06 -13.58 -13.18
C TYR A 200 12.44 -14.84 -12.36
N PRO A 201 11.47 -15.70 -11.97
CA PRO A 201 11.62 -16.70 -10.92
C PRO A 201 12.55 -17.88 -11.24
N THR A 202 12.72 -18.23 -12.52
CA THR A 202 13.52 -19.39 -12.96
C THR A 202 14.97 -19.03 -13.27
N MET A 203 15.30 -17.74 -13.26
CA MET A 203 16.61 -17.23 -13.63
C MET A 203 17.70 -17.83 -12.74
N HIS A 204 18.78 -18.26 -13.37
CA HIS A 204 19.98 -18.74 -12.69
C HIS A 204 21.19 -18.36 -13.52
N LEU A 205 22.25 -17.91 -12.85
CA LEU A 205 23.47 -17.42 -13.44
C LEU A 205 24.61 -17.70 -12.47
N SER A 206 25.77 -18.12 -12.94
CA SER A 206 26.94 -18.29 -12.07
C SER A 206 28.19 -17.77 -12.76
N CYS A 207 28.99 -17.02 -12.01
CA CYS A 207 30.27 -16.54 -12.48
C CYS A 207 31.35 -17.10 -11.55
N SER A 208 32.15 -18.05 -12.06
CA SER A 208 33.37 -18.56 -11.41
C SER A 208 34.58 -18.05 -12.20
N GLY A 209 35.36 -17.12 -11.62
CA GLY A 209 36.56 -16.57 -12.27
C GLY A 209 36.87 -15.12 -11.93
N GLY A 210 38.16 -14.77 -12.00
CA GLY A 210 38.71 -13.44 -11.66
C GLY A 210 39.17 -13.30 -10.21
N THR A 211 39.84 -12.19 -9.87
CA THR A 211 40.22 -11.86 -8.49
C THR A 211 38.98 -11.39 -7.70
N GLY A 212 38.68 -12.02 -6.56
CA GLY A 212 37.61 -11.61 -5.64
C GLY A 212 36.49 -12.65 -5.45
N PRO A 213 35.35 -12.27 -4.85
CA PRO A 213 34.26 -13.19 -4.52
C PRO A 213 33.57 -13.79 -5.75
N THR A 214 33.11 -15.04 -5.59
CA THR A 214 32.30 -15.78 -6.56
C THR A 214 30.81 -15.47 -6.34
N TYR A 215 30.03 -15.34 -7.41
CA TYR A 215 28.60 -14.99 -7.34
C TYR A 215 27.74 -16.01 -8.08
N TRP A 216 26.81 -16.65 -7.36
CA TRP A 216 25.90 -17.67 -7.88
C TRP A 216 24.45 -17.27 -7.64
N LEU A 217 23.77 -16.88 -8.70
CA LEU A 217 22.34 -16.65 -8.72
C LEU A 217 21.60 -17.97 -8.91
N THR A 218 20.76 -18.31 -7.93
CA THR A 218 19.89 -19.50 -7.99
C THR A 218 18.46 -19.13 -8.38
N PRO A 219 17.66 -20.08 -8.90
CA PRO A 219 16.23 -19.85 -9.10
C PRO A 219 15.54 -19.43 -7.79
N GLY A 220 14.58 -18.51 -7.88
CA GLY A 220 13.87 -17.95 -6.74
C GLY A 220 12.48 -18.52 -6.48
N MET A 221 12.04 -19.51 -7.28
CA MET A 221 10.69 -20.09 -7.18
C MET A 221 10.38 -20.63 -5.77
N ASP A 222 11.29 -21.38 -5.15
CA ASP A 222 11.09 -21.98 -3.83
C ASP A 222 10.98 -20.91 -2.73
N TYR A 223 11.77 -19.83 -2.85
CA TYR A 223 11.67 -18.68 -1.96
C TYR A 223 10.30 -18.00 -2.07
N ILE A 224 9.84 -17.74 -3.30
CA ILE A 224 8.53 -17.11 -3.56
C ILE A 224 7.41 -17.98 -2.98
N GLU A 225 7.44 -19.30 -3.23
CA GLU A 225 6.46 -20.24 -2.69
C GLU A 225 6.43 -20.19 -1.16
N ARG A 226 7.61 -20.22 -0.52
CA ARG A 226 7.73 -20.12 0.93
C ARG A 226 7.15 -18.81 1.46
N GLN A 227 7.44 -17.68 0.81
CA GLN A 227 6.91 -16.38 1.24
C GLN A 227 5.40 -16.26 1.08
N LEU A 228 4.83 -16.86 0.03
CA LEU A 228 3.38 -16.96 -0.14
C LEU A 228 2.77 -17.89 0.91
N GLU A 229 3.40 -19.01 1.25
CA GLU A 229 2.91 -19.94 2.27
C GLU A 229 2.95 -19.33 3.68
N GLU A 230 4.02 -18.59 4.00
CA GLU A 230 4.12 -17.84 5.24
C GLU A 230 3.09 -16.70 5.30
N ALA A 231 2.84 -16.00 4.19
CA ALA A 231 1.76 -15.01 4.09
C ALA A 231 0.40 -15.66 4.33
N ARG A 232 0.14 -16.81 3.69
CA ARG A 232 -1.08 -17.60 3.89
C ARG A 232 -1.26 -17.99 5.36
N SER A 233 -0.21 -18.50 5.98
CA SER A 233 -0.21 -18.92 7.39
C SER A 233 -0.42 -17.75 8.35
N ALA A 234 0.08 -16.57 8.00
CA ALA A 234 -0.17 -15.31 8.71
C ALA A 234 -1.48 -14.63 8.27
N ASN A 235 -2.21 -15.24 7.33
CA ASN A 235 -3.37 -14.68 6.62
C ASN A 235 -3.13 -13.27 6.05
N GLN A 236 -1.89 -12.95 5.73
CA GLN A 236 -1.45 -11.69 5.18
C GLN A 236 -1.70 -11.65 3.66
N PRO A 237 -2.38 -10.63 3.10
CA PRO A 237 -2.49 -10.50 1.66
C PRO A 237 -1.11 -10.22 1.05
N ALA A 238 -0.87 -10.74 -0.14
CA ALA A 238 0.42 -10.68 -0.79
C ALA A 238 0.33 -10.02 -2.17
N ILE A 239 1.38 -9.29 -2.52
CA ILE A 239 1.63 -8.73 -3.84
C ILE A 239 2.98 -9.28 -4.31
N LEU A 240 3.03 -9.70 -5.57
CA LEU A 240 4.26 -10.17 -6.19
C LEU A 240 4.75 -9.12 -7.20
N TYR A 241 5.98 -8.64 -7.00
CA TYR A 241 6.72 -7.87 -7.98
C TYR A 241 7.58 -8.81 -8.81
N ILE A 242 7.47 -8.72 -10.12
CA ILE A 242 8.33 -9.42 -11.08
C ILE A 242 8.67 -8.43 -12.17
N HIS A 243 9.91 -8.34 -12.60
CA HIS A 243 10.22 -7.37 -13.65
C HIS A 243 9.79 -7.88 -15.03
N LYS A 244 10.26 -9.06 -15.46
CA LYS A 244 9.90 -9.71 -16.73
C LYS A 244 8.68 -10.62 -16.58
N PRO A 245 7.51 -10.25 -17.13
CA PRO A 245 6.30 -11.07 -17.00
C PRO A 245 6.27 -12.29 -17.92
N ASN A 246 7.17 -12.37 -18.91
CA ASN A 246 7.27 -13.44 -19.91
C ASN A 246 8.69 -13.54 -20.47
N ASP A 247 8.88 -14.35 -21.51
CA ASP A 247 10.15 -14.50 -22.26
C ASP A 247 11.35 -14.83 -21.34
N TRP A 248 11.09 -15.74 -20.39
CA TRP A 248 12.10 -16.27 -19.47
C TRP A 248 13.04 -17.19 -20.25
N LYS A 249 14.26 -16.71 -20.49
CA LYS A 249 15.26 -17.40 -21.30
C LYS A 249 16.07 -18.44 -20.52
N LEU A 250 16.21 -18.23 -19.20
CA LEU A 250 17.09 -19.02 -18.35
C LEU A 250 16.29 -19.80 -17.31
N GLY A 251 16.56 -21.11 -17.24
CA GLY A 251 15.86 -22.03 -16.35
C GLY A 251 14.66 -22.67 -17.02
N SER A 252 14.20 -23.76 -16.42
CA SER A 252 13.02 -24.46 -16.90
C SER A 252 11.88 -24.24 -15.91
N ASP A 253 10.69 -23.86 -16.41
CA ASP A 253 9.41 -24.12 -15.74
C ASP A 253 8.64 -25.20 -16.54
N PRO A 254 9.20 -26.40 -16.72
CA PRO A 254 8.78 -27.33 -17.77
C PRO A 254 7.41 -27.97 -17.49
N LYS A 255 6.74 -27.60 -16.38
CA LYS A 255 5.46 -28.15 -15.94
C LYS A 255 4.44 -27.06 -15.56
N GLY A 256 4.73 -25.78 -15.79
CA GLY A 256 3.88 -24.68 -15.33
C GLY A 256 3.76 -24.63 -13.80
N ARG A 257 4.83 -25.02 -13.09
CA ARG A 257 4.88 -25.03 -11.62
C ARG A 257 4.66 -23.62 -11.09
N PHE A 258 5.31 -22.62 -11.69
CA PHE A 258 5.16 -21.24 -11.21
C PHE A 258 3.72 -20.76 -11.38
N LYS A 259 3.13 -21.00 -12.56
CA LYS A 259 1.71 -20.71 -12.82
C LYS A 259 0.80 -21.38 -11.79
N ALA A 260 0.96 -22.69 -11.59
CA ALA A 260 0.16 -23.45 -10.63
C ALA A 260 0.30 -22.91 -9.19
N MET A 261 1.53 -22.53 -8.81
CA MET A 261 1.81 -21.91 -7.53
C MET A 261 1.07 -20.57 -7.36
N VAL A 262 1.20 -19.63 -8.30
CA VAL A 262 0.53 -18.33 -8.17
C VAL A 262 -0.99 -18.46 -8.24
N GLU A 263 -1.53 -19.37 -9.05
CA GLU A 263 -2.96 -19.66 -9.08
C GLU A 263 -3.46 -20.25 -7.75
N LYS A 264 -2.73 -21.20 -7.15
CA LYS A 264 -3.04 -21.76 -5.82
C LYS A 264 -3.18 -20.68 -4.76
N TYR A 265 -2.23 -19.73 -4.71
CA TYR A 265 -2.26 -18.66 -3.71
C TYR A 265 -3.22 -17.53 -4.08
N TYR A 266 -3.57 -17.36 -5.35
CA TYR A 266 -4.66 -16.45 -5.72
C TYR A 266 -6.02 -17.02 -5.31
N ASP A 267 -6.24 -18.31 -5.52
CA ASP A 267 -7.51 -18.99 -5.23
C ASP A 267 -7.84 -19.08 -3.74
N ASN A 268 -6.83 -19.26 -2.89
CA ASN A 268 -7.03 -19.17 -1.45
C ASN A 268 -7.08 -17.71 -0.93
N GLY A 269 -6.83 -16.74 -1.82
CA GLY A 269 -6.78 -15.32 -1.51
C GLY A 269 -5.55 -14.91 -0.70
N THR A 270 -4.41 -15.57 -0.81
CA THR A 270 -3.18 -14.97 -0.31
C THR A 270 -2.65 -13.95 -1.31
N LEU A 271 -2.42 -14.35 -2.56
CA LEU A 271 -1.92 -13.48 -3.62
C LEU A 271 -3.06 -12.64 -4.19
N ARG A 272 -2.86 -11.32 -4.29
CA ARG A 272 -3.87 -10.38 -4.81
C ARG A 272 -3.58 -9.89 -6.20
N ALA A 273 -2.32 -9.60 -6.48
CA ALA A 273 -1.90 -9.08 -7.76
C ALA A 273 -0.42 -9.34 -8.00
N VAL A 274 -0.07 -9.28 -9.28
CA VAL A 274 1.30 -9.22 -9.76
C VAL A 274 1.53 -7.85 -10.40
N PHE A 275 2.62 -7.19 -10.04
CA PHE A 275 3.10 -6.00 -10.74
C PHE A 275 4.33 -6.36 -11.57
N ALA A 276 4.30 -5.94 -12.84
CA ALA A 276 5.28 -6.20 -13.87
C ALA A 276 5.96 -4.91 -14.36
N GLY A 277 7.16 -5.02 -14.94
CA GLY A 277 7.87 -3.93 -15.63
C GLY A 277 8.19 -4.32 -17.07
N HIS A 278 9.42 -4.04 -17.51
CA HIS A 278 10.08 -4.53 -18.74
C HIS A 278 9.57 -3.91 -20.05
N TYR A 279 8.25 -3.85 -20.23
CA TYR A 279 7.64 -3.28 -21.42
C TYR A 279 7.33 -1.80 -21.23
N HIS A 280 8.30 -0.94 -21.56
CA HIS A 280 8.27 0.48 -21.24
C HIS A 280 6.98 1.22 -21.68
N LYS A 281 6.45 0.88 -22.86
CA LYS A 281 5.24 1.48 -23.47
C LYS A 281 3.92 0.92 -22.95
N THR A 282 3.97 -0.08 -22.08
CA THR A 282 2.78 -0.74 -21.52
C THR A 282 2.52 -0.22 -20.11
N ILE A 283 1.25 0.04 -19.79
CA ILE A 283 0.83 0.51 -18.46
C ILE A 283 -0.56 -0.01 -18.12
N GLY A 284 -0.74 -0.48 -16.89
CA GLY A 284 -2.01 -0.96 -16.35
C GLY A 284 -2.24 -2.44 -16.55
N LYS A 285 -3.51 -2.86 -16.56
CA LYS A 285 -3.89 -4.28 -16.56
C LYS A 285 -3.47 -4.98 -17.84
N VAL A 286 -2.73 -6.07 -17.70
CA VAL A 286 -2.16 -6.88 -18.78
C VAL A 286 -2.47 -8.36 -18.53
N SER A 287 -2.33 -9.19 -19.57
CA SER A 287 -2.65 -10.62 -19.49
C SER A 287 -1.49 -11.48 -19.96
N TYR A 288 -1.06 -12.39 -19.08
CA TYR A 288 0.00 -13.36 -19.34
C TYR A 288 -0.44 -14.75 -18.82
N PRO A 289 -1.49 -15.35 -19.39
CA PRO A 289 -2.15 -16.54 -18.83
C PRO A 289 -1.26 -17.79 -18.87
N GLN A 290 -0.22 -17.80 -19.70
CA GLN A 290 0.81 -18.84 -19.74
C GLN A 290 1.66 -18.84 -18.47
N TYR A 291 1.89 -17.68 -17.86
CA TYR A 291 2.78 -17.50 -16.70
C TYR A 291 2.02 -17.32 -15.38
N PHE A 292 0.89 -16.61 -15.40
CA PHE A 292 0.14 -16.26 -14.18
C PHE A 292 -1.31 -16.74 -14.17
N GLY A 293 -1.75 -17.44 -15.24
CA GLY A 293 -3.12 -17.93 -15.32
C GLY A 293 -4.15 -16.81 -15.15
N LYS A 294 -5.03 -16.95 -14.15
CA LYS A 294 -6.07 -15.96 -13.82
C LYS A 294 -5.64 -14.84 -12.87
N VAL A 295 -4.43 -14.87 -12.32
CA VAL A 295 -3.97 -13.83 -11.38
C VAL A 295 -3.89 -12.48 -12.12
N PRO A 296 -4.43 -11.38 -11.56
CA PRO A 296 -4.37 -10.09 -12.23
C PRO A 296 -2.93 -9.56 -12.24
N VAL A 297 -2.48 -9.14 -13.42
CA VAL A 297 -1.13 -8.60 -13.66
C VAL A 297 -1.25 -7.16 -14.12
N TYR A 298 -0.37 -6.29 -13.61
CA TYR A 298 -0.33 -4.88 -13.95
C TYR A 298 1.07 -4.48 -14.39
N SER A 299 1.23 -3.96 -15.60
CA SER A 299 2.48 -3.34 -16.03
C SER A 299 2.60 -1.95 -15.42
N SER A 300 3.75 -1.66 -14.81
CA SER A 300 3.95 -0.48 -13.96
C SER A 300 4.42 0.76 -14.73
N GLY A 301 4.59 0.65 -16.05
CA GLY A 301 5.06 1.74 -16.91
C GLY A 301 6.55 2.00 -16.80
N SER A 302 7.00 3.13 -17.32
CA SER A 302 8.41 3.52 -17.29
C SER A 302 8.60 5.02 -17.08
N ALA A 303 9.79 5.42 -16.64
CA ALA A 303 10.17 6.83 -16.62
C ALA A 303 10.25 7.41 -18.04
N SER A 304 10.74 6.63 -19.02
CA SER A 304 10.84 7.05 -20.42
C SER A 304 9.48 7.41 -21.03
N GLN A 305 8.42 6.72 -20.61
CA GLN A 305 7.05 6.96 -21.07
C GLN A 305 6.22 7.83 -20.11
N LYS A 306 6.82 8.31 -19.00
CA LYS A 306 6.18 9.20 -18.01
C LYS A 306 4.91 8.59 -17.41
N THR A 307 4.97 7.31 -17.08
CA THR A 307 3.82 6.54 -16.59
C THR A 307 4.16 5.78 -15.33
N TYR A 308 3.20 5.65 -14.42
CA TYR A 308 3.32 4.82 -13.22
C TYR A 308 1.95 4.40 -12.68
N LEU A 309 1.93 3.51 -11.68
CA LEU A 309 0.71 3.08 -11.00
C LEU A 309 0.63 3.58 -9.56
N THR A 310 -0.58 3.88 -9.11
CA THR A 310 -0.89 4.10 -7.70
C THR A 310 -1.89 3.05 -7.24
N ALA A 311 -1.67 2.47 -6.06
CA ALA A 311 -2.60 1.55 -5.42
C ALA A 311 -3.14 2.20 -4.15
N GLU A 312 -4.45 2.46 -4.09
CA GLU A 312 -5.13 3.10 -2.97
C GLU A 312 -5.92 2.06 -2.18
N VAL A 313 -5.69 1.99 -0.88
CA VAL A 313 -6.27 1.00 0.01
C VAL A 313 -7.38 1.64 0.84
N ASP A 314 -8.56 1.04 0.79
CA ASP A 314 -9.74 1.39 1.60
C ASP A 314 -10.17 0.12 2.35
N HIS A 315 -9.76 0.03 3.63
CA HIS A 315 -10.13 -1.12 4.45
C HIS A 315 -11.63 -1.14 4.68
N SER A 316 -12.31 0.02 4.76
CA SER A 316 -13.75 0.05 5.04
C SER A 316 -14.59 -0.64 3.95
N LYS A 317 -14.07 -0.67 2.73
CA LYS A 317 -14.66 -1.39 1.59
C LYS A 317 -13.99 -2.72 1.29
N ASN A 318 -12.91 -3.08 1.98
CA ASN A 318 -12.04 -4.21 1.65
C ASN A 318 -11.50 -4.12 0.21
N GLU A 319 -11.16 -2.92 -0.26
CA GLU A 319 -10.79 -2.65 -1.64
C GLU A 319 -9.39 -2.04 -1.77
N MET A 320 -8.65 -2.49 -2.78
CA MET A 320 -7.49 -1.80 -3.32
C MET A 320 -7.79 -1.36 -4.74
N LYS A 321 -7.83 -0.05 -4.95
CA LYS A 321 -8.05 0.58 -6.25
C LYS A 321 -6.72 0.88 -6.91
N ILE A 322 -6.54 0.39 -8.12
CA ILE A 322 -5.33 0.58 -8.89
C ILE A 322 -5.62 1.61 -9.97
N TYR A 323 -4.80 2.67 -10.00
CA TYR A 323 -4.88 3.72 -10.99
C TYR A 323 -3.61 3.74 -11.82
N ARG A 324 -3.75 4.11 -13.10
CA ARG A 324 -2.62 4.51 -13.93
C ARG A 324 -2.49 6.02 -13.98
N VAL A 325 -1.26 6.49 -13.96
CA VAL A 325 -0.86 7.88 -14.21
C VAL A 325 -0.13 7.93 -15.54
N ILE A 326 -0.49 8.90 -16.38
CA ILE A 326 0.09 9.10 -17.70
C ILE A 326 0.59 10.53 -17.80
N GLY A 327 1.78 10.72 -18.37
CA GLY A 327 2.42 12.02 -18.52
C GLY A 327 2.91 12.62 -17.19
N ASN A 328 3.05 11.82 -16.13
CA ASN A 328 3.31 12.28 -14.76
C ASN A 328 2.26 13.33 -14.29
N VAL A 329 0.99 13.16 -14.68
CA VAL A 329 -0.13 14.02 -14.27
C VAL A 329 -1.07 13.25 -13.35
N TRP A 330 -0.72 13.17 -12.06
CA TRP A 330 -1.44 12.36 -11.07
C TRP A 330 -2.87 12.83 -10.83
N GLU A 331 -3.17 14.11 -11.07
CA GLU A 331 -4.51 14.71 -10.95
C GLU A 331 -5.50 14.09 -11.94
N LYS A 332 -4.98 13.51 -13.03
CA LYS A 332 -5.74 12.83 -14.08
C LYS A 332 -5.58 11.31 -14.02
N LYS A 333 -5.14 10.75 -12.89
CA LYS A 333 -5.03 9.29 -12.71
C LYS A 333 -6.36 8.61 -13.07
N GLN A 334 -6.27 7.45 -13.72
CA GLN A 334 -7.42 6.71 -14.21
C GLN A 334 -7.53 5.39 -13.47
N LEU A 335 -8.70 5.10 -12.87
CA LEU A 335 -8.97 3.81 -12.24
C LEU A 335 -8.94 2.73 -13.32
N ILE A 336 -8.13 1.69 -13.12
CA ILE A 336 -7.99 0.58 -14.06
C ILE A 336 -8.47 -0.75 -13.48
N ASP A 337 -8.47 -0.89 -12.15
CA ASP A 337 -9.05 -2.06 -11.49
C ASP A 337 -9.35 -1.78 -10.02
N THR A 338 -10.25 -2.58 -9.44
CA THR A 338 -10.53 -2.63 -8.01
C THR A 338 -10.45 -4.09 -7.60
N ILE A 339 -9.52 -4.42 -6.69
CA ILE A 339 -9.35 -5.78 -6.19
C ILE A 339 -9.61 -5.85 -4.69
N ALA A 340 -10.09 -6.99 -4.21
CA ALA A 340 -10.29 -7.20 -2.79
C ALA A 340 -8.94 -7.31 -2.06
N ILE A 341 -8.79 -6.64 -0.91
CA ILE A 341 -7.60 -6.75 -0.06
C ILE A 341 -7.54 -8.15 0.57
N ASN A 342 -8.66 -8.61 1.12
CA ASN A 342 -8.80 -9.90 1.81
C ASN A 342 -9.90 -10.79 1.19
N SER A 343 -9.78 -12.11 1.34
CA SER A 343 -10.66 -13.13 0.71
C SER A 343 -11.88 -13.40 1.56
N LYS A 344 -11.81 -13.02 2.82
CA LYS A 344 -12.95 -12.88 3.71
C LYS A 344 -13.25 -11.40 3.75
N GLY A 345 -14.22 -10.99 2.93
CA GLY A 345 -14.77 -9.64 2.98
C GLY A 345 -15.15 -9.29 4.42
N LEU A 346 -15.03 -8.00 4.75
CA LEU A 346 -15.76 -7.47 5.89
C LEU A 346 -17.23 -7.88 5.73
N THR A 347 -17.81 -8.51 6.75
CA THR A 347 -19.26 -8.58 6.83
C THR A 347 -19.68 -7.15 7.16
N ALA A 348 -20.14 -6.40 6.16
CA ALA A 348 -20.86 -5.17 6.42
C ALA A 348 -22.06 -5.54 7.31
N VAL A 349 -22.18 -4.87 8.46
CA VAL A 349 -23.41 -4.99 9.25
C VAL A 349 -24.41 -4.12 8.51
N ASN A 350 -25.34 -4.76 7.79
CA ASN A 350 -26.29 -4.07 6.93
C ASN A 350 -27.19 -3.11 7.73
N ASP A 351 -27.40 -3.40 9.02
CA ASP A 351 -28.06 -2.54 9.99
C ASP A 351 -27.37 -2.65 11.36
N ASP A 352 -26.69 -1.58 11.79
CA ASP A 352 -26.01 -1.52 13.09
C ASP A 352 -26.96 -1.63 14.30
N ARG A 353 -28.28 -1.58 14.06
CA ARG A 353 -29.33 -1.81 15.06
C ARG A 353 -29.84 -3.25 15.11
N ASP A 354 -29.42 -4.12 14.18
CA ASP A 354 -29.80 -5.53 14.21
C ASP A 354 -29.16 -6.23 15.41
N TYR A 355 -30.00 -6.58 16.38
CA TYR A 355 -29.56 -7.24 17.62
C TYR A 355 -28.88 -8.58 17.38
N GLN A 356 -29.35 -9.39 16.42
CA GLN A 356 -28.75 -10.71 16.18
C GLN A 356 -27.34 -10.56 15.61
N GLN A 357 -27.15 -9.63 14.67
CA GLN A 357 -25.82 -9.34 14.12
C GLN A 357 -24.86 -8.81 15.21
N GLN A 358 -25.30 -7.88 16.06
CA GLN A 358 -24.46 -7.38 17.16
C GLN A 358 -24.11 -8.48 18.16
N LYS A 359 -25.07 -9.36 18.49
CA LYS A 359 -24.88 -10.48 19.43
C LYS A 359 -23.92 -11.53 18.88
N GLU A 360 -24.00 -11.87 17.60
CA GLU A 360 -23.04 -12.74 16.95
C GLU A 360 -21.63 -12.17 16.98
N LEU A 361 -21.48 -10.85 16.77
CA LEU A 361 -20.20 -10.18 16.88
C LEU A 361 -19.68 -10.17 18.32
N ALA A 362 -20.54 -9.98 19.32
CA ALA A 362 -20.17 -10.08 20.73
C ALA A 362 -19.59 -11.46 21.06
N ASN A 363 -20.23 -12.51 20.57
CA ASN A 363 -19.76 -13.89 20.74
C ASN A 363 -18.39 -14.12 20.06
N ARG A 364 -18.11 -13.42 18.95
CA ARG A 364 -16.82 -13.48 18.24
C ARG A 364 -15.70 -12.68 18.93
N VAL A 365 -16.01 -11.52 19.50
CA VAL A 365 -15.03 -10.72 20.26
C VAL A 365 -14.63 -11.45 21.55
N GLY A 366 -15.61 -12.07 22.21
CA GLY A 366 -15.42 -12.71 23.52
C GLY A 366 -15.22 -11.70 24.65
N ASN A 367 -15.00 -12.21 25.87
CA ASN A 367 -14.84 -11.39 27.09
C ASN A 367 -13.36 -11.13 27.45
N SER A 368 -12.45 -11.28 26.50
CA SER A 368 -11.00 -11.13 26.71
C SER A 368 -10.56 -9.67 26.70
N TYR A 369 -9.33 -9.43 27.19
CA TYR A 369 -8.68 -8.12 27.06
C TYR A 369 -7.84 -8.05 25.77
N HIS A 370 -7.77 -6.85 25.22
CA HIS A 370 -7.19 -6.56 23.92
C HIS A 370 -6.21 -5.38 23.99
N ILE A 371 -5.07 -5.46 23.31
CA ILE A 371 -4.15 -4.32 23.14
C ILE A 371 -4.48 -3.64 21.82
N ILE A 372 -4.77 -2.34 21.75
CA ILE A 372 -5.11 -1.68 20.48
C ILE A 372 -3.90 -0.88 19.93
N ASN A 373 -3.11 -1.35 18.94
CA ASN A 373 -1.91 -0.67 18.42
C ASN A 373 -2.08 0.24 17.18
N SER A 374 -1.03 0.91 16.73
CA SER A 374 -0.98 1.57 15.42
C SER A 374 -0.03 0.77 14.54
N LEU A 375 -0.55 0.30 13.39
CA LEU A 375 0.07 -0.70 12.50
C LEU A 375 1.53 -0.41 12.08
N ASN A 376 1.99 0.83 12.25
CA ASN A 376 3.19 1.37 11.59
C ASN A 376 4.28 1.94 12.52
N ASN A 377 4.17 1.88 13.86
CA ASN A 377 5.14 2.60 14.72
C ASN A 377 5.32 2.10 16.18
N SER A 378 4.98 0.85 16.51
CA SER A 378 5.17 0.29 17.86
C SER A 378 4.46 1.06 18.99
N ARG A 379 3.33 1.71 18.70
CA ARG A 379 2.51 2.42 19.69
C ARG A 379 1.19 1.69 19.93
N ALA A 380 0.67 1.76 21.15
CA ALA A 380 -0.62 1.22 21.59
C ALA A 380 -1.51 2.29 22.23
N LEU A 381 -2.82 2.07 22.12
CA LEU A 381 -3.86 2.84 22.76
C LEU A 381 -3.72 2.64 24.25
N ASP A 382 -3.48 3.74 24.92
CA ASP A 382 -3.09 3.81 26.31
C ASP A 382 -4.04 4.76 27.01
N ASP A 383 -4.56 4.31 28.15
CA ASP A 383 -5.30 5.18 29.04
C ASP A 383 -4.30 6.01 29.85
N SER A 384 -4.19 7.29 29.50
CA SER A 384 -3.40 8.24 30.26
C SER A 384 -4.12 8.51 31.58
N ALA A 385 -3.88 7.66 32.58
CA ALA A 385 -4.51 7.74 33.89
C ALA A 385 -4.30 9.10 34.61
N SER A 386 -3.40 9.96 34.09
CA SER A 386 -3.17 11.32 34.58
C SER A 386 -4.05 12.40 33.94
N SER A 387 -4.76 12.12 32.84
CA SER A 387 -5.49 13.13 32.07
C SER A 387 -6.91 12.74 31.63
N ASP A 388 -7.39 11.54 31.99
CA ASP A 388 -8.67 10.97 31.52
C ASP A 388 -8.77 10.93 29.96
N ASP A 389 -7.62 10.94 29.29
CA ASP A 389 -7.49 10.93 27.85
C ASP A 389 -6.99 9.58 27.35
N VAL A 390 -7.47 9.22 26.17
CA VAL A 390 -6.99 8.06 25.42
C VAL A 390 -5.89 8.53 24.47
N ILE A 391 -4.68 8.05 24.66
CA ILE A 391 -3.51 8.43 23.86
C ILE A 391 -2.94 7.24 23.09
N TYR A 392 -2.11 7.52 22.10
CA TYR A 392 -1.19 6.52 21.55
C TYR A 392 0.15 6.65 22.26
N PHE A 393 0.64 5.59 22.90
CA PHE A 393 1.93 5.59 23.59
C PHE A 393 2.76 4.38 23.18
N ASN A 394 4.05 4.31 23.54
CA ASN A 394 4.89 3.16 23.19
C ASN A 394 4.27 1.85 23.71
N GLU A 395 4.20 0.82 22.88
CA GLU A 395 3.62 -0.47 23.28
C GLU A 395 4.49 -1.10 24.38
N HIS A 396 3.92 -1.23 25.58
CA HIS A 396 4.56 -1.87 26.75
C HIS A 396 3.63 -2.87 27.46
N ARG A 397 2.39 -3.02 26.98
CA ARG A 397 1.45 -4.10 27.33
C ARG A 397 0.97 -4.15 28.78
N ASN A 398 1.15 -3.05 29.51
CA ASN A 398 0.63 -2.92 30.86
C ASN A 398 -0.90 -2.83 30.85
N THR A 399 -1.52 -2.91 32.02
CA THR A 399 -2.99 -2.94 32.18
C THR A 399 -3.68 -1.70 31.61
N ASN A 400 -3.01 -0.54 31.57
CA ASN A 400 -3.51 0.69 30.95
C ASN A 400 -3.58 0.64 29.42
N GLN A 401 -2.94 -0.34 28.77
CA GLN A 401 -3.04 -0.58 27.32
C GLN A 401 -4.03 -1.70 26.96
N GLN A 402 -4.69 -2.29 27.95
CA GLN A 402 -5.55 -3.46 27.80
C GLN A 402 -7.02 -3.07 27.90
N TRP A 403 -7.79 -3.42 26.88
CA TRP A 403 -9.18 -2.97 26.67
C TRP A 403 -10.10 -4.16 26.50
N ARG A 404 -11.28 -4.15 27.13
CA ARG A 404 -12.29 -5.20 27.02
C ARG A 404 -13.57 -4.63 26.42
N PHE A 405 -14.12 -5.34 25.45
CA PHE A 405 -15.40 -5.01 24.83
C PHE A 405 -16.49 -5.79 25.55
N VAL A 406 -17.45 -5.08 26.14
CA VAL A 406 -18.56 -5.70 26.87
C VAL A 406 -19.84 -5.39 26.13
N PHE A 407 -20.51 -6.42 25.63
CA PHE A 407 -21.81 -6.28 25.00
C PHE A 407 -22.92 -6.21 26.06
N TYR A 408 -23.72 -5.15 26.02
CA TYR A 408 -24.87 -4.93 26.89
C TYR A 408 -26.14 -5.22 26.11
N GLU A 409 -26.74 -6.39 26.36
CA GLU A 409 -27.94 -6.84 25.64
C GLU A 409 -29.10 -5.84 25.72
N ALA A 410 -29.31 -5.24 26.90
CA ALA A 410 -30.38 -4.27 27.15
C ALA A 410 -30.30 -3.02 26.24
N ASN A 411 -29.11 -2.67 25.78
CA ASN A 411 -28.85 -1.47 25.01
C ASN A 411 -28.51 -1.76 23.53
N ASN A 412 -28.37 -3.04 23.18
CA ASN A 412 -27.84 -3.49 21.90
C ASN A 412 -26.57 -2.72 21.50
N SER A 413 -25.58 -2.69 22.39
CA SER A 413 -24.36 -1.90 22.23
C SER A 413 -23.20 -2.47 23.04
N PHE A 414 -21.99 -2.16 22.61
CA PHE A 414 -20.75 -2.40 23.34
C PHE A 414 -20.38 -1.19 24.21
N VAL A 415 -19.75 -1.46 25.35
CA VAL A 415 -18.95 -0.50 26.10
C VAL A 415 -17.53 -1.05 26.18
N ILE A 416 -16.53 -0.19 25.96
CA ILE A 416 -15.12 -0.57 25.94
C ILE A 416 -14.50 -0.12 27.26
N HIS A 417 -13.95 -1.07 28.03
CA HIS A 417 -13.40 -0.81 29.36
C HIS A 417 -11.88 -0.98 29.40
N ASN A 418 -11.17 -0.08 30.04
CA ASN A 418 -9.74 -0.25 30.32
C ASN A 418 -9.52 -1.21 31.50
N ARG A 419 -8.48 -2.05 31.46
CA ARG A 419 -8.20 -3.04 32.51
C ARG A 419 -7.67 -2.41 33.80
N ALA A 420 -6.89 -1.33 33.72
CA ALA A 420 -6.23 -0.75 34.88
C ALA A 420 -7.20 -0.15 35.90
N ASN A 421 -8.22 0.54 35.41
CA ASN A 421 -9.14 1.35 36.23
C ASN A 421 -10.63 1.02 35.99
N ASN A 422 -10.94 0.13 35.03
CA ASN A 422 -12.32 -0.19 34.61
C ASN A 422 -13.08 1.05 34.09
N PHE A 423 -12.36 2.04 33.56
CA PHE A 423 -12.96 3.20 32.93
C PHE A 423 -13.53 2.84 31.57
N SER A 424 -14.71 3.39 31.28
CA SER A 424 -15.35 3.26 29.99
C SER A 424 -14.78 4.27 29.02
N MET A 425 -14.53 3.84 27.79
CA MET A 425 -14.22 4.71 26.67
C MET A 425 -15.49 5.36 26.14
N TYR A 426 -15.50 6.69 26.03
CA TYR A 426 -16.70 7.45 25.69
C TYR A 426 -16.43 8.64 24.78
N GLU A 427 -17.46 9.05 24.06
CA GLU A 427 -17.44 10.28 23.29
C GLU A 427 -17.61 11.51 24.18
N SER A 428 -16.63 12.42 24.18
CA SER A 428 -16.68 13.66 24.96
C SER A 428 -17.31 14.83 24.19
N ASP A 429 -18.04 15.68 24.91
CA ASP A 429 -18.53 16.99 24.43
C ASP A 429 -17.47 18.09 24.51
N SER A 430 -16.45 17.91 25.34
CA SER A 430 -15.39 18.89 25.54
C SER A 430 -14.40 18.85 24.37
N LYS A 431 -14.55 19.82 23.46
CA LYS A 431 -13.53 20.12 22.44
C LYS A 431 -12.35 20.82 23.11
N TRP A 432 -11.41 20.08 23.69
CA TRP A 432 -10.13 20.68 24.05
C TRP A 432 -9.29 20.81 22.78
N ASN A 433 -9.03 22.05 22.36
CA ASN A 433 -8.15 22.43 21.24
C ASN A 433 -8.34 21.69 19.90
N GLY A 434 -9.52 21.12 19.64
CA GLY A 434 -9.85 20.51 18.35
C GLY A 434 -9.44 19.06 18.14
N PHE A 435 -8.87 18.35 19.13
CA PHE A 435 -8.16 17.08 18.85
C PHE A 435 -8.49 15.80 19.62
N SER A 436 -9.49 15.73 20.52
CA SER A 436 -9.97 14.42 21.00
C SER A 436 -11.48 14.37 21.22
N ILE A 437 -12.16 13.47 20.51
CA ILE A 437 -13.59 13.19 20.67
C ILE A 437 -13.81 11.97 21.60
N VAL A 438 -12.74 11.30 22.05
CA VAL A 438 -12.81 10.06 22.83
C VAL A 438 -11.97 10.17 24.12
N ARG A 439 -12.56 9.78 25.25
CA ARG A 439 -11.98 9.85 26.61
C ARG A 439 -12.23 8.58 27.40
N THR A 440 -11.61 8.46 28.56
CA THR A 440 -11.84 7.40 29.55
C THR A 440 -12.41 7.99 30.84
N GLY A 441 -13.32 7.28 31.48
CA GLY A 441 -13.85 7.70 32.78
C GLY A 441 -14.91 6.77 33.33
N VAL A 442 -15.39 7.10 34.54
CA VAL A 442 -16.48 6.36 35.19
C VAL A 442 -17.81 6.80 34.59
N LEU A 443 -18.35 5.99 33.69
CA LEU A 443 -19.66 6.18 33.09
C LEU A 443 -20.55 4.98 33.32
N ASN A 444 -21.85 5.26 33.45
CA ASN A 444 -22.84 4.19 33.46
C ASN A 444 -22.91 3.55 32.07
N ALA A 445 -23.07 2.23 32.00
CA ALA A 445 -23.27 1.51 30.74
C ALA A 445 -24.55 1.94 29.99
N SER A 446 -25.49 2.62 30.66
CA SER A 446 -26.65 3.26 30.02
C SER A 446 -26.34 4.62 29.38
N ASP A 447 -25.17 5.20 29.62
CA ASP A 447 -24.77 6.47 29.03
C ASP A 447 -24.42 6.28 27.55
N LYS A 448 -25.21 6.92 26.69
CA LYS A 448 -25.08 6.81 25.23
C LYS A 448 -23.72 7.27 24.71
N ARG A 449 -22.96 8.07 25.47
CA ARG A 449 -21.58 8.47 25.11
C ARG A 449 -20.62 7.28 25.12
N ALA A 450 -20.84 6.31 26.01
CA ALA A 450 -20.00 5.12 26.13
C ALA A 450 -20.51 3.92 25.32
N GLN A 451 -21.64 4.08 24.62
CA GLN A 451 -22.28 3.03 23.85
C GLN A 451 -21.86 3.06 22.38
N TRP A 452 -21.39 1.91 21.91
CA TRP A 452 -20.84 1.73 20.58
C TRP A 452 -21.53 0.56 19.87
N ARG A 453 -21.95 0.74 18.61
CA ARG A 453 -22.50 -0.33 17.76
C ARG A 453 -21.52 -0.68 16.67
N VAL A 454 -21.37 -1.95 16.35
CA VAL A 454 -20.50 -2.36 15.26
C VAL A 454 -21.19 -2.09 13.92
N VAL A 455 -20.55 -1.33 13.05
CA VAL A 455 -21.03 -1.00 11.69
C VAL A 455 -20.39 -1.91 10.64
N SER A 456 -19.17 -2.34 10.89
CA SER A 456 -18.52 -3.36 10.09
C SER A 456 -17.64 -4.19 11.00
N ALA A 457 -17.79 -5.50 10.89
CA ALA A 457 -16.89 -6.45 11.52
C ALA A 457 -16.38 -7.39 10.44
N GLY A 458 -15.06 -7.54 10.40
CA GLY A 458 -14.45 -8.42 9.43
C GLY A 458 -13.20 -9.03 9.98
N ASN A 459 -12.55 -9.77 9.11
CA ASN A 459 -11.18 -10.11 9.34
C ASN A 459 -10.35 -9.20 8.45
N ALA A 460 -9.66 -8.22 9.02
CA ALA A 460 -8.42 -7.82 8.35
C ALA A 460 -7.55 -9.10 8.27
N TYR A 461 -6.76 -9.26 7.21
CA TYR A 461 -5.81 -10.37 7.12
C TYR A 461 -6.39 -11.75 7.50
N GLY A 462 -7.62 -12.13 7.10
CA GLY A 462 -8.20 -13.47 7.29
C GLY A 462 -8.42 -14.03 8.73
N THR A 463 -7.78 -13.49 9.77
CA THR A 463 -7.82 -13.89 11.19
C THR A 463 -7.95 -12.73 12.18
N ILE A 464 -7.91 -11.48 11.72
CA ILE A 464 -7.75 -10.30 12.57
C ILE A 464 -9.08 -9.55 12.69
N PRO A 465 -9.78 -9.59 13.83
CA PRO A 465 -11.08 -8.92 13.96
C PRO A 465 -10.92 -7.39 13.81
N LEU A 466 -11.42 -6.84 12.70
CA LEU A 466 -11.50 -5.41 12.46
C LEU A 466 -12.90 -4.93 12.81
N TYR A 467 -13.01 -3.98 13.73
CA TYR A 467 -14.29 -3.44 14.17
C TYR A 467 -14.37 -1.95 13.89
N LYS A 468 -15.35 -1.56 13.09
CA LYS A 468 -15.76 -0.16 12.98
C LYS A 468 -16.96 0.03 13.88
N PHE A 469 -16.84 0.91 14.86
CA PHE A 469 -17.89 1.25 15.80
C PHE A 469 -18.56 2.57 15.41
N ARG A 470 -19.84 2.69 15.70
CA ARG A 470 -20.61 3.93 15.68
C ARG A 470 -21.06 4.27 17.08
N ASN A 471 -20.81 5.48 17.52
CA ASN A 471 -21.32 5.96 18.80
C ASN A 471 -22.86 6.08 18.74
N VAL A 472 -23.55 5.54 19.74
CA VAL A 472 -25.03 5.54 19.79
C VAL A 472 -25.62 6.94 19.96
N ARG A 473 -24.90 7.87 20.60
CA ARG A 473 -25.35 9.24 20.79
C ARG A 473 -25.18 10.09 19.53
N SER A 474 -23.97 10.17 19.00
CA SER A 474 -23.63 11.12 17.93
C SER A 474 -23.65 10.52 16.53
N GLY A 475 -23.60 9.19 16.39
CA GLY A 475 -23.45 8.53 15.11
C GLY A 475 -22.03 8.62 14.51
N LYS A 476 -21.06 9.19 15.23
CA LYS A 476 -19.66 9.25 14.81
C LYS A 476 -19.01 7.88 14.80
N LEU A 477 -18.03 7.72 13.91
CA LEU A 477 -17.33 6.46 13.72
C LEU A 477 -16.02 6.42 14.50
N LEU A 478 -15.77 5.28 15.14
CA LEU A 478 -14.52 4.90 15.79
C LEU A 478 -14.06 3.60 15.11
N THR A 479 -12.98 3.63 14.33
CA THR A 479 -12.42 2.40 13.74
C THR A 479 -11.38 1.83 14.69
N LEU A 480 -11.37 0.52 14.93
CA LEU A 480 -10.33 -0.20 15.65
C LEU A 480 -9.93 -1.46 14.80
N ASN A 481 -8.71 -1.49 14.27
CA ASN A 481 -8.06 -2.55 13.48
C ASN A 481 -7.50 -3.71 14.38
N SER A 482 -6.60 -4.64 13.99
CA SER A 482 -6.01 -5.71 14.87
C SER A 482 -4.66 -6.33 14.38
N TYR A 483 -3.82 -6.98 15.22
CA TYR A 483 -2.64 -7.82 14.85
C TYR A 483 -2.60 -9.11 15.72
N SER A 484 -1.93 -10.18 15.25
CA SER A 484 -1.63 -11.37 16.07
C SER A 484 -0.24 -11.91 15.75
N GLY A 485 0.69 -11.84 16.69
CA GLY A 485 1.95 -12.56 16.67
C GLY A 485 2.06 -13.42 17.91
N LYS A 486 2.32 -14.73 17.75
CA LYS A 486 2.58 -15.65 18.86
C LYS A 486 3.72 -15.13 19.73
N LEU A 487 3.50 -15.06 21.04
CA LEU A 487 4.54 -15.07 22.06
C LEU A 487 4.20 -16.22 23.01
N THR A 488 4.92 -17.33 22.85
CA THR A 488 5.08 -18.41 23.84
C THR A 488 6.05 -17.90 24.91
N ASP A 489 5.97 -18.19 26.21
CA ASP A 489 5.07 -18.98 27.03
C ASP A 489 5.02 -18.34 28.43
N ALA A 490 3.94 -18.62 29.16
CA ALA A 490 3.54 -18.08 30.47
C ALA A 490 2.70 -16.77 30.43
N ALA A 491 1.41 -16.94 30.76
CA ALA A 491 0.36 -15.93 31.00
C ALA A 491 -0.55 -15.51 29.81
N ILE A 492 -1.56 -16.35 29.56
CA ILE A 492 -3.00 -16.01 29.40
C ILE A 492 -3.36 -14.84 28.45
N GLY A 493 -3.64 -15.18 27.18
CA GLY A 493 -4.79 -14.74 26.38
C GLY A 493 -5.08 -13.24 26.20
N ALA A 494 -4.25 -12.50 25.46
CA ALA A 494 -4.58 -11.18 24.93
C ALA A 494 -4.57 -11.18 23.39
N THR A 495 -5.63 -10.64 22.76
CA THR A 495 -5.74 -10.48 21.29
C THR A 495 -5.58 -9.01 20.91
N LEU A 496 -4.73 -8.71 19.95
CA LEU A 496 -4.25 -7.36 19.67
C LEU A 496 -5.11 -6.71 18.57
N LEU A 497 -5.66 -5.52 18.83
CA LEU A 497 -6.45 -4.61 18.01
C LEU A 497 -5.52 -3.46 17.45
N THR A 498 -5.91 -2.60 16.50
CA THR A 498 -5.21 -1.42 15.95
C THR A 498 -6.21 -0.24 15.80
N ALA A 499 -5.91 0.98 15.32
CA ALA A 499 -6.92 2.05 15.01
C ALA A 499 -6.40 3.12 14.01
N PRO A 500 -7.27 4.04 13.48
CA PRO A 500 -7.02 4.91 12.33
C PRO A 500 -6.37 6.25 12.68
N ASP A 501 -5.81 6.86 11.64
CA ASP A 501 -5.37 8.25 11.56
C ASP A 501 -6.55 9.21 11.88
N PHE A 502 -6.52 9.86 13.04
CA PHE A 502 -7.29 11.09 13.24
C PHE A 502 -6.66 12.18 12.38
N GLY A 503 -7.49 12.90 11.63
CA GLY A 503 -7.10 13.95 10.69
C GLY A 503 -5.89 14.76 11.17
N VAL A 504 -4.82 14.67 10.39
CA VAL A 504 -3.57 15.40 10.57
C VAL A 504 -3.86 16.89 10.61
N THR A 505 -3.95 17.45 11.80
CA THR A 505 -3.62 18.85 12.07
C THR A 505 -3.18 18.92 13.54
N VAL A 506 -2.05 19.56 13.81
CA VAL A 506 -1.63 20.00 15.17
C VAL A 506 -1.24 18.97 16.26
N LEU A 507 -0.91 17.70 15.94
CA LEU A 507 -0.22 16.80 16.91
C LEU A 507 1.31 16.77 16.76
N GLN A 508 1.85 17.41 15.71
CA GLN A 508 3.30 17.61 15.51
C GLN A 508 3.89 18.80 16.27
N GLN A 509 3.10 19.62 16.98
CA GLN A 509 3.61 20.80 17.69
C GLN A 509 3.98 20.55 19.17
N PHE A 510 3.92 19.31 19.66
CA PHE A 510 4.32 18.98 21.04
C PHE A 510 5.34 17.84 21.14
N MET A 511 5.96 17.46 20.02
CA MET A 511 6.95 16.36 19.95
C MET A 511 8.28 16.80 19.31
N LEU A 512 8.55 18.11 19.31
CA LEU A 512 9.88 18.66 19.10
C LEU A 512 10.26 19.44 20.36
N ASP A 513 10.50 18.68 21.43
CA ASP A 513 11.56 18.87 22.42
C ASP A 513 12.00 17.48 22.90
#